data_AF-A0A7L4RMM1-F1
#
_entry.id   AF-A0A7L4RMM1-F1
#
_cell.length_a   1.000
_cell.length_b   1.000
_cell.length_c   1.000
_cell.angle_alpha   90.00
_cell.angle_beta   90.00
_cell.angle_gamma   90.00
#
_symmetry.space_group_name_H-M   'P 1'
#
loop_
_entity.id
_entity.type
_entity.pdbx_description
1 polymer ?
#
loop_
_entity_poly.entity_id
_entity_poly.type
_entity_poly.pdbx_seq_one_letter_code
_entity_poly.pdbx_strand_id
1 'polypeptide(L)' 'MKRIIGGGAEAIIYKQGARVVKHRPKKGYRHPQIDLEFRTSRTKREARILAKAAALGIKVPRVLSE' A
#
# COMPACT_ATOMS: atom_id res chain seq x y z
N MET A 1 4.32 17.14 -7.96
CA MET A 1 4.05 16.09 -8.97
C MET A 1 4.17 14.70 -8.37
N LYS A 2 3.33 13.77 -8.83
CA LYS A 2 3.37 12.35 -8.45
C LYS A 2 4.21 11.59 -9.48
N ARG A 3 5.30 10.96 -9.06
CA ARG A 3 6.23 10.24 -9.97
C ARG A 3 6.26 8.76 -9.61
N ILE A 4 6.14 7.88 -10.60
CA ILE A 4 6.31 6.43 -10.37
C ILE A 4 7.77 6.17 -10.01
N ILE A 5 7.99 5.41 -8.93
CA ILE A 5 9.34 5.00 -8.49
C ILE A 5 9.52 3.48 -8.47
N GLY A 6 8.45 2.74 -8.74
CA GLY A 6 8.49 1.28 -8.82
C GLY A 6 7.12 0.70 -9.11
N GLY A 7 7.11 -0.52 -9.62
CA GLY A 7 5.88 -1.27 -9.91
C GLY A 7 6.14 -2.76 -9.79
N GLY A 8 5.10 -3.51 -9.47
CA GLY A 8 5.12 -4.96 -9.46
C GLY A 8 3.72 -5.52 -9.75
N ALA A 9 3.57 -6.84 -9.62
CA ALA A 9 2.32 -7.53 -9.91
C ALA A 9 1.13 -6.98 -9.10
N GLU A 10 1.38 -6.45 -7.90
CA GLU A 10 0.33 -6.11 -6.96
C GLU A 10 0.06 -4.59 -6.80
N ALA A 11 1.08 -3.76 -6.91
CA ALA A 11 0.97 -2.33 -6.64
C ALA A 11 1.94 -1.49 -7.48
N ILE A 12 1.56 -0.23 -7.67
CA ILE A 12 2.41 0.83 -8.24
C ILE A 12 2.80 1.77 -7.11
N ILE A 13 4.08 2.09 -7.02
CA ILE A 13 4.65 2.97 -6.00
C ILE A 13 4.91 4.33 -6.59
N TYR A 14 4.39 5.37 -5.94
CA TYR A 14 4.57 6.75 -6.34
C TYR A 14 5.30 7.55 -5.26
N LYS A 15 6.24 8.39 -5.66
CA LYS A 15 6.80 9.46 -4.83
C LYS A 15 5.95 10.72 -5.01
N GLN A 16 5.52 11.31 -3.89
CA GLN A 16 4.76 12.55 -3.86
C GLN A 16 5.33 13.46 -2.76
N GLY A 17 6.21 14.38 -3.15
CA GLY A 17 6.95 15.22 -2.21
C GLY A 17 7.78 14.36 -1.25
N ALA A 18 7.57 14.53 0.05
CA ALA A 18 8.19 13.76 1.13
C ALA A 18 7.49 12.42 1.45
N ARG A 19 6.45 12.06 0.70
CA ARG A 19 5.62 10.88 0.96
C ARG A 19 5.74 9.85 -0.15
N VAL A 20 5.47 8.59 0.19
CA VAL A 20 5.35 7.48 -0.75
C VAL A 20 3.91 6.98 -0.73
N VAL A 21 3.31 6.83 -1.90
CA VAL A 21 1.94 6.32 -2.08
C VAL A 21 1.99 4.98 -2.79
N LYS A 22 1.52 3.93 -2.12
CA LYS A 22 1.37 2.59 -2.70
C LYS A 22 -0.07 2.37 -3.14
N HIS A 23 -0.27 2.29 -4.46
CA HIS A 23 -1.60 2.11 -5.04
C HIS A 23 -1.77 0.69 -5.57
N ARG A 24 -2.84 0.00 -5.15
CA ARG A 24 -3.23 -1.32 -5.65
C ARG A 24 -4.34 -1.16 -6.70
N PRO A 25 -4.03 -1.19 -8.01
CA PRO A 25 -5.04 -1.03 -9.06
C PRO A 25 -6.00 -2.22 -9.09
N LYS A 26 -7.22 -1.98 -9.62
CA LYS A 26 -8.21 -3.04 -9.85
C LYS A 26 -7.64 -4.12 -10.76
N LYS A 27 -7.89 -5.39 -10.46
CA LYS A 27 -7.54 -6.50 -11.35
C LYS A 27 -8.76 -6.90 -12.18
N GLY A 28 -8.70 -6.68 -13.49
CA GLY A 28 -9.82 -6.91 -14.41
C GLY A 28 -10.29 -8.37 -14.47
N TYR A 29 -9.41 -9.31 -14.16
CA TYR A 29 -9.73 -10.74 -14.11
C TYR A 29 -10.48 -11.19 -12.84
N ARG A 30 -10.67 -10.31 -11.85
CA ARG A 30 -11.34 -10.64 -10.58
C ARG A 30 -12.76 -10.09 -10.55
N HIS A 31 -13.65 -10.81 -9.86
CA HIS A 31 -14.98 -10.28 -9.54
C HIS A 31 -14.86 -8.96 -8.77
N PRO A 32 -15.64 -7.90 -9.10
CA PRO A 32 -15.45 -6.56 -8.53
C PRO A 32 -15.49 -6.50 -7.00
N GLN A 33 -16.39 -7.28 -6.37
CA GLN A 33 -16.50 -7.33 -4.90
C GLN A 33 -15.26 -7.98 -4.27
N ILE A 34 -14.80 -9.11 -4.81
CA ILE A 34 -13.62 -9.83 -4.33
C ILE A 34 -12.36 -8.97 -4.50
N ASP A 35 -12.22 -8.26 -5.63
CA ASP A 35 -11.08 -7.36 -5.85
C ASP A 35 -11.06 -6.21 -4.83
N LEU A 36 -12.23 -5.62 -4.56
CA LEU A 36 -12.36 -4.56 -3.56
C LEU A 36 -12.00 -5.06 -2.16
N GLU A 37 -12.50 -6.24 -1.77
CA GLU A 37 -12.19 -6.88 -0.50
C GLU A 37 -10.68 -7.16 -0.38
N PHE A 38 -10.05 -7.75 -1.40
CA PHE A 38 -8.62 -8.03 -1.40
C PHE A 38 -7.78 -6.76 -1.31
N ARG A 39 -8.11 -5.71 -2.07
CA ARG A 39 -7.35 -4.45 -2.04
C ARG A 39 -7.49 -3.75 -0.70
N THR A 40 -8.69 -3.74 -0.12
CA THR A 40 -8.98 -3.10 1.16
C THR A 40 -8.33 -3.85 2.32
N SER A 41 -8.54 -5.16 2.40
CA SER A 41 -8.00 -6.01 3.48
C SER A 41 -6.47 -6.01 3.48
N ARG A 42 -5.83 -6.12 2.31
CA ARG A 42 -4.36 -6.10 2.20
C ARG A 42 -3.76 -4.75 2.57
N THR A 43 -4.39 -3.64 2.15
CA THR A 43 -3.94 -2.29 2.55
C THR A 43 -4.03 -2.11 4.06
N LYS A 44 -5.18 -2.46 4.67
CA LYS A 44 -5.38 -2.38 6.13
C LYS A 44 -4.43 -3.30 6.91
N ARG A 45 -4.14 -4.49 6.38
CA ARG A 45 -3.21 -5.44 7.02
C ARG A 45 -1.78 -4.93 6.96
N GLU A 46 -1.35 -4.40 5.81
CA GLU A 46 -0.02 -3.83 5.63
C GLU A 46 0.22 -2.65 6.56
N ALA A 47 -0.73 -1.69 6.63
CA ALA A 47 -0.66 -0.56 7.56
C ALA A 47 -0.49 -1.03 9.02
N ARG A 48 -1.35 -1.95 9.47
CA ARG A 48 -1.28 -2.51 10.84
C ARG A 48 0.04 -3.22 11.13
N ILE A 49 0.57 -4.00 10.20
CA ILE A 49 1.84 -4.72 10.40
C ILE A 49 3.01 -3.73 10.45
N LEU A 50 3.04 -2.73 9.56
CA LEU A 50 4.06 -1.69 9.57
C LEU A 50 4.04 -0.86 10.86
N ALA A 51 2.84 -0.47 11.32
CA ALA A 51 2.69 0.26 12.58
C ALA A 51 3.20 -0.56 13.77
N LYS A 52 2.85 -1.85 13.85
CA LYS A 52 3.36 -2.76 14.88
C LYS A 52 4.88 -2.93 14.82
N ALA A 53 5.44 -3.13 13.64
CA ALA A 53 6.89 -3.27 13.47
C ALA A 53 7.63 -1.98 13.89
N ALA A 54 7.09 -0.82 13.52
CA ALA A 54 7.65 0.47 13.95
C ALA A 54 7.59 0.66 15.47
N ALA A 55 6.49 0.25 16.13
CA ALA A 55 6.36 0.30 17.58
C ALA A 55 7.37 -0.60 18.31
N LEU A 56 7.85 -1.66 17.66
CA LEU A 56 8.92 -2.54 18.16
C LEU A 56 10.34 -2.02 17.83
N GLY A 57 10.47 -0.81 17.29
CA GLY A 57 11.76 -0.22 16.93
C GLY A 57 12.37 -0.76 15.63
N ILE A 58 11.64 -1.56 14.85
CA ILE A 58 12.12 -2.08 13.57
C ILE A 58 12.12 -0.96 12.53
N LYS A 59 13.22 -0.85 11.76
CA LYS A 59 13.38 0.16 10.71
C LYS A 59 12.48 -0.15 9.50
N VAL A 60 11.23 0.30 9.57
CA VAL A 60 10.22 0.17 8.51
C VAL A 60 9.66 1.54 8.09
N PRO A 61 9.01 1.65 6.92
CA PRO A 61 8.31 2.89 6.53
C PRO A 61 7.21 3.26 7.54
N ARG A 62 7.17 4.53 7.94
CA ARG A 62 6.09 5.08 8.77
C ARG A 62 4.80 5.22 7.95
N VAL A 63 3.70 4.68 8.47
CA VAL A 63 2.35 4.88 7.93
C VAL A 63 1.87 6.30 8.27
N LEU A 64 1.35 7.03 7.29
CA LEU A 64 0.97 8.45 7.44
C LEU A 64 -0.53 8.66 7.71
N SER A 65 -1.37 7.71 7.33
CA SER A 65 -2.82 7.72 7.50
C SER A 65 -3.29 6.26 7.45
N GLU A 66 -4.09 5.85 8.44
CA GLU A 66 -4.70 4.50 8.51
C GLU A 66 -6.13 4.49 7.97
#